data_AF-A0A7X5DBP7-F1
#
_entry.id   AF-A0A7X5DBP7-F1
#
_cell.length_a   1.000
_cell.length_b   1.000
_cell.length_c   1.000
_cell.angle_alpha   90.00
_cell.angle_beta   90.00
_cell.angle_gamma   90.00
#
_symmetry.space_group_name_H-M   'P 1'
#
loop_
_entity.id
_entity.type
_entity.pdbx_description
1 polymer ?
#
loop_
_entity_poly.entity_id
_entity_poly.type
_entity_poly.pdbx_seq_one_letter_code
_entity_poly.pdbx_strand_id
1 'polypeptide(L)'
;MECLNNFKDETVLHYCTKQEMVELFYRYKGLDWKIGNECDIKELTSDMAGFGTEQSQRVIIDYDRNYGKFLVRRIYMDYGVSNDTP
;
A
#
# COMPACT_ATOMS: atom_id res chain seq x y z
N MET A 1 3.25 -10.22 11.14
CA MET A 1 3.98 -10.44 9.87
C MET A 1 3.07 -11.01 8.77
N GLU A 2 1.74 -10.91 8.90
CA GLU A 2 0.78 -11.50 7.95
C GLU A 2 0.78 -10.81 6.58
N CYS A 3 1.05 -9.50 6.52
CA CYS A 3 1.10 -8.75 5.26
C CYS A 3 2.18 -9.28 4.29
N LEU A 4 3.28 -9.86 4.79
CA LEU A 4 4.35 -10.42 3.96
C LEU A 4 4.15 -11.92 3.63
N ASN A 5 3.17 -12.57 4.26
CA ASN A 5 2.87 -13.99 4.03
C ASN A 5 2.01 -14.23 2.78
N ASN A 6 1.32 -13.19 2.29
CA ASN A 6 0.53 -13.22 1.04
C ASN A 6 1.38 -13.00 -0.22
N PHE A 7 2.71 -12.96 -0.10
CA PHE A 7 3.67 -12.74 -1.19
C PHE A 7 3.90 -13.99 -2.05
N LYS A 8 2.81 -14.59 -2.57
CA LYS A 8 2.84 -15.80 -3.41
C LYS A 8 2.43 -15.56 -4.85
N ASP A 9 1.90 -14.38 -5.17
CA ASP A 9 1.53 -14.01 -6.53
C ASP A 9 2.77 -13.45 -7.24
N GLU A 10 3.27 -14.18 -8.25
CA GLU A 10 4.39 -13.78 -9.10
C GLU A 10 4.15 -12.41 -9.76
N THR A 11 2.89 -12.01 -9.92
CA THR A 11 2.53 -10.69 -10.44
C THR A 11 2.94 -9.57 -9.47
N VAL A 12 2.91 -9.79 -8.16
CA VAL A 12 3.35 -8.76 -7.19
C VAL A 12 4.84 -8.47 -7.36
N LEU A 13 5.65 -9.50 -7.64
CA LEU A 13 7.08 -9.37 -7.94
C LEU A 13 7.38 -8.56 -9.21
N HIS A 14 6.40 -8.41 -10.12
CA HIS A 14 6.51 -7.52 -11.26
C HIS A 14 6.53 -6.04 -10.85
N TYR A 15 5.81 -5.67 -9.79
CA TYR A 15 5.65 -4.29 -9.35
C TYR A 15 6.55 -3.92 -8.15
N CYS A 16 6.88 -4.89 -7.31
CA CYS A 16 7.63 -4.65 -6.07
C CYS A 16 8.26 -5.95 -5.57
N THR A 17 9.53 -5.90 -5.18
CA THR A 17 10.19 -7.03 -4.55
C THR A 17 9.75 -7.22 -3.11
N LYS A 18 9.91 -8.44 -2.59
CA LYS A 18 9.66 -8.72 -1.17
C LYS A 18 10.52 -7.84 -0.26
N GLN A 19 11.76 -7.57 -0.67
CA GLN A 19 12.69 -6.74 0.08
C GLN A 19 12.20 -5.28 0.17
N GLU A 20 11.75 -4.68 -0.93
CA GLU A 20 11.21 -3.31 -0.91
C GLU A 20 9.99 -3.19 0.00
N MET A 21 9.09 -4.18 0.02
CA MET A 21 7.93 -4.17 0.92
C MET A 21 8.33 -4.27 2.39
N VAL A 22 9.35 -5.10 2.69
CA VAL A 22 9.93 -5.21 4.04
C VAL A 22 10.56 -3.88 4.46
N GLU A 23 11.34 -3.25 3.57
CA GLU A 23 11.98 -1.96 3.82
C GLU A 23 10.95 -0.85 4.07
N LEU A 24 9.87 -0.80 3.26
CA LEU A 24 8.77 0.14 3.46
C LEU A 24 8.08 -0.08 4.81
N PHE A 25 7.76 -1.33 5.15
CA PHE A 25 7.13 -1.65 6.44
C PHE A 25 7.98 -1.18 7.62
N TYR A 26 9.29 -1.47 7.62
CA TYR A 26 10.16 -1.07 8.73
C TYR A 26 10.42 0.44 8.76
N ARG A 27 10.63 1.07 7.60
CA ARG A 27 10.87 2.52 7.50
C ARG A 27 9.69 3.33 8.04
N TYR A 28 8.48 2.87 7.76
CA TYR A 28 7.25 3.61 8.02
C TYR A 28 6.39 2.99 9.13
N LYS A 29 6.89 1.94 9.78
CA LYS A 29 6.22 1.20 10.87
C LYS A 29 4.83 0.67 10.51
N GLY A 30 4.55 0.50 9.21
CA GLY A 30 3.29 -0.03 8.73
C GLY A 30 3.17 0.01 7.21
N LEU A 31 2.65 -1.10 6.67
CA LEU A 31 2.40 -1.30 5.25
C LEU A 31 1.26 -2.30 5.09
N ASP A 32 0.24 -1.90 4.34
CA ASP A 32 -0.79 -2.80 3.82
C ASP A 32 -0.77 -2.76 2.30
N TRP A 33 -1.19 -3.84 1.68
CA TRP A 33 -1.24 -3.91 0.23
C TRP A 33 -2.30 -4.89 -0.25
N LYS A 34 -2.81 -4.65 -1.47
CA LYS A 34 -3.75 -5.53 -2.15
C LYS A 34 -3.43 -5.52 -3.64
N ILE A 35 -3.55 -6.68 -4.28
CA ILE A 35 -3.49 -6.81 -5.73
C ILE A 35 -4.84 -7.32 -6.23
N GLY A 36 -5.31 -6.81 -7.36
CA GLY A 36 -6.55 -7.28 -7.98
C GLY A 36 -6.65 -6.90 -9.45
N ASN A 37 -7.75 -7.30 -10.09
CA ASN A 37 -7.97 -7.01 -11.50
C ASN A 37 -8.55 -5.61 -11.68
N GLU A 38 -8.56 -5.13 -12.91
CA GLU A 38 -9.12 -3.83 -13.27
C GLU A 38 -10.59 -3.64 -12.88
N CYS A 39 -11.40 -4.69 -12.98
CA CYS A 39 -12.80 -4.65 -12.55
C CYS A 39 -12.95 -4.43 -11.04
N ASP A 40 -11.94 -4.80 -10.25
CA ASP A 40 -11.98 -4.76 -8.79
C ASP A 40 -11.51 -3.42 -8.24
N ILE A 41 -10.96 -2.53 -9.08
CA ILE A 41 -10.27 -1.31 -8.63
C ILE A 41 -11.14 -0.45 -7.71
N LYS A 42 -12.42 -0.30 -8.02
CA LYS A 42 -13.34 0.50 -7.17
C LYS A 42 -13.45 -0.09 -5.77
N GLU A 43 -13.47 -1.41 -5.64
CA GLU A 43 -13.50 -2.09 -4.35
C GLU A 43 -12.14 -2.05 -3.65
N LEU A 44 -11.04 -2.26 -4.40
CA LEU A 44 -9.67 -2.14 -3.89
C LEU A 44 -9.39 -0.75 -3.31
N THR A 45 -10.05 0.27 -3.86
CA THR A 45 -9.87 1.68 -3.52
C THR A 45 -10.99 2.25 -2.64
N SER A 46 -12.12 1.55 -2.44
CA SER A 46 -13.26 2.05 -1.65
C SER A 46 -13.02 2.04 -0.15
N ASP A 47 -12.19 1.12 0.35
CA ASP A 47 -11.77 1.09 1.75
C ASP A 47 -10.79 2.25 2.07
N MET A 48 -10.57 3.14 1.09
CA MET A 48 -9.81 4.36 1.30
C MET A 48 -10.55 5.49 2.04
N ALA A 49 -11.82 5.30 2.38
CA ALA A 49 -12.59 6.24 3.17
C ALA A 49 -12.73 5.84 4.66
N GLY A 50 -12.46 4.57 5.00
CA GLY A 50 -12.49 4.07 6.38
C GLY A 50 -11.28 4.47 7.23
N PHE A 51 -10.39 5.28 6.67
CA PHE A 51 -9.15 5.68 7.29
C PHE A 51 -9.39 6.69 8.41
N GLY A 52 -9.32 6.22 9.65
CA GLY A 52 -9.27 7.10 10.82
C GLY A 52 -8.26 8.22 10.59
N THR A 53 -8.65 9.46 10.86
CA THR A 53 -7.84 10.67 10.67
C THR A 53 -6.69 10.79 11.68
N GLU A 54 -6.45 9.74 12.46
CA GLU A 54 -5.49 9.74 13.57
C GLU A 54 -4.05 9.64 13.10
N GLN A 55 -3.80 9.16 11.87
CA GLN A 55 -2.46 9.06 11.29
C GLN A 55 -2.46 9.46 9.83
N SER A 56 -1.37 10.08 9.39
CA SER A 56 -1.18 10.37 7.99
C SER A 56 -0.83 9.10 7.22
N GLN A 57 -1.05 9.11 5.91
CA GLN A 57 -0.82 7.95 5.06
C GLN A 57 -0.44 8.35 3.65
N ARG A 58 0.30 7.45 2.99
CA ARG A 58 0.60 7.53 1.57
C ARG A 58 0.01 6.30 0.89
N VAL A 59 -0.83 6.53 -0.11
CA VAL A 59 -1.35 5.46 -0.98
C VAL A 59 -0.65 5.53 -2.33
N ILE A 60 -0.16 4.40 -2.80
CA ILE A 60 0.44 4.21 -4.12
C ILE A 60 -0.41 3.19 -4.87
N ILE A 61 -0.82 3.52 -6.09
CA ILE A 61 -1.59 2.64 -6.97
C ILE A 61 -0.78 2.47 -8.25
N ASP A 62 -0.29 1.26 -8.46
CA ASP A 62 0.40 0.87 -9.68
C ASP A 62 -0.57 0.08 -10.56
N TYR A 63 -0.71 0.47 -11.83
CA TYR A 63 -1.53 -0.23 -12.82
C TYR A 63 -0.64 -0.74 -13.95
N ASP A 64 -0.69 -2.04 -14.21
CA ASP A 64 -0.15 -2.59 -15.44
C ASP A 64 -1.29 -2.95 -16.40
N ARG A 65 -1.40 -2.14 -17.45
CA ARG A 65 -2.37 -2.33 -18.52
C ARG A 65 -2.16 -3.63 -19.30
N ASN A 66 -0.93 -4.12 -19.41
CA ASN A 66 -0.63 -5.36 -20.14
C ASN A 66 -1.14 -6.59 -19.39
N TYR A 67 -1.21 -6.51 -18.06
CA TYR A 67 -1.71 -7.59 -17.21
C TYR A 67 -3.14 -7.34 -16.71
N GLY A 68 -3.69 -6.14 -16.91
CA GLY A 68 -5.02 -5.76 -16.42
C GLY A 68 -5.13 -5.79 -14.89
N LYS A 69 -4.01 -5.54 -14.18
CA LYS A 69 -3.89 -5.69 -12.74
C LYS A 69 -3.46 -4.40 -12.06
N PHE A 70 -3.90 -4.24 -10.81
CA PHE A 70 -3.57 -3.11 -9.94
C PHE A 70 -2.88 -3.62 -8.68
N LEU A 71 -1.76 -3.01 -8.31
CA LEU A 71 -1.18 -3.11 -6.98
C LEU A 71 -1.47 -1.82 -6.22
N VAL A 72 -2.16 -1.95 -5.09
CA VAL A 72 -2.39 -0.86 -4.15
C VAL A 72 -1.51 -1.08 -2.93
N ARG A 73 -0.73 -0.05 -2.54
CA ARG A 73 0.13 -0.04 -1.35
C ARG A 73 -0.27 1.13 -0.46
N ARG A 74 -0.47 0.86 0.82
CA ARG A 74 -0.79 1.83 1.87
C ARG A 74 0.35 1.86 2.86
N ILE A 75 1.00 3.01 2.98
CA ILE A 75 2.12 3.24 3.88
C ILE A 75 1.67 4.20 4.97
N TYR A 76 1.86 3.82 6.23
CA TYR A 76 1.54 4.71 7.36
C TYR A 76 2.61 5.77 7.49
N MET A 77 2.21 7.03 7.50
CA MET A 77 3.13 8.15 7.55
C MET A 77 3.00 8.81 8.91
N ASP A 78 4.11 8.85 9.63
CA ASP A 78 4.27 9.78 10.74
C ASP A 78 4.89 11.05 10.17
N TYR A 79 4.06 11.89 9.55
CA TYR A 79 4.44 13.28 9.30
C TYR A 79 4.41 13.94 10.67
N GLY A 80 5.49 13.75 11.45
CA GLY A 80 5.58 14.23 12.81
C GLY A 80 5.02 15.63 12.88
N VAL A 81 3.94 15.80 13.66
CA VAL A 81 3.40 17.14 13.93
C VAL A 81 4.57 17.87 14.60
N SER A 82 5.21 18.78 13.87
CA SER A 82 6.11 19.69 14.55
C SER A 82 5.19 20.54 15.43
N ASN A 83 5.46 20.57 16.72
CA ASN A 83 4.83 21.52 17.66
C ASN A 83 5.18 22.99 17.31
N ASP A 84 5.88 23.23 16.21
CA ASP A 84 6.27 24.53 15.66
C ASP A 84 5.41 24.96 14.46
N THR A 85 4.25 24.32 14.24
CA THR A 85 3.28 24.84 13.27
C THR A 85 2.37 25.86 13.99
N PRO A 86 2.34 27.14 13.57
CA PRO A 86 1.64 28.23 14.29
C PRO A 86 0.11 28.08 14.33
#